data_AF-G2E826-F1
#
_entry.id   AF-G2E826-F1
#
_cell.length_a   1.000
_cell.length_b   1.000
_cell.length_c   1.000
_cell.angle_alpha   90.00
_cell.angle_beta   90.00
_cell.angle_gamma   90.00
#
_symmetry.space_group_name_H-M   'P 1'
#
loop_
_entity.id
_entity.type
_entity.pdbx_description
1 polymer ?
#
loop_
_entity_poly.entity_id
_entity_poly.type
_entity_poly.pdbx_seq_one_letter_code
_entity_poly.pdbx_strand_id
1 'polypeptide(L)' 'MLATLQRLGVAPSFSRPGVSNDNPYSEAIFKTLKYQPTFPIKAVG' A
#
# COMPACT_ATOMS: atom_id res chain seq x y z
N MET A 1 12.19 6.88 -3.32
CA MET A 1 12.59 5.55 -2.80
C MET A 1 13.34 4.68 -3.80
N LEU A 2 13.20 4.87 -5.12
CA LEU A 2 13.89 4.06 -6.14
C LEU A 2 15.42 3.98 -5.96
N ALA A 3 16.09 5.12 -5.73
CA ALA A 3 17.53 5.18 -5.51
C ALA A 3 18.00 4.30 -4.33
N THR A 4 17.20 4.23 -3.26
CA THR A 4 17.50 3.40 -2.09
C THR A 4 17.36 1.91 -2.41
N LEU A 5 16.32 1.52 -3.15
CA LEU A 5 16.10 0.13 -3.57
C LEU A 5 17.22 -0.35 -4.49
N GLN A 6 17.63 0.49 -5.45
CA GLN A 6 18.77 0.20 -6.34
C GLN A 6 20.07 0.03 -5.56
N ARG A 7 20.35 0.92 -4.59
CA ARG A 7 21.53 0.81 -3.71
C ARG A 7 21.55 -0.48 -2.91
N LEU A 8 20.38 -1.01 -2.53
CA LEU A 8 20.24 -2.25 -1.79
C LEU A 8 20.13 -3.51 -2.67
N GLY A 9 20.18 -3.37 -4.01
CA GLY A 9 20.02 -4.49 -4.94
C GLY A 9 18.60 -5.07 -4.99
N VAL A 10 17.60 -4.30 -4.55
CA VAL A 10 16.19 -4.72 -4.53
C VAL A 10 15.52 -4.31 -5.83
N ALA A 11 14.95 -5.28 -6.55
CA ALA A 11 14.17 -5.03 -7.75
C ALA A 11 12.80 -4.39 -7.38
N PRO A 12 12.50 -3.16 -7.85
CA PRO A 12 11.20 -2.56 -7.61
C PRO A 12 10.13 -3.19 -8.52
N SER A 13 8.92 -3.31 -7.99
CA SER A 13 7.72 -3.65 -8.75
C SER A 13 6.68 -2.56 -8.56
N PHE A 14 5.97 -2.20 -9.63
CA PHE A 14 5.02 -1.09 -9.64
C PHE A 14 3.64 -1.58 -10.09
N SER A 15 2.65 -1.30 -9.25
CA SER A 15 1.26 -1.53 -9.61
C SER A 15 0.71 -0.41 -10.49
N ARG A 16 -0.30 -0.72 -11.29
CA ARG A 16 -1.05 0.25 -12.10
C ARG A 16 -1.73 1.28 -11.18
N PRO A 17 -1.57 2.58 -11.44
CA PRO A 17 -2.19 3.62 -10.62
C PRO A 17 -3.71 3.49 -10.56
N GLY A 18 -4.28 3.54 -9.35
CA GLY A 18 -5.73 3.53 -9.12
C GLY A 18 -6.41 2.17 -9.33
N VAL A 19 -5.65 1.09 -9.52
CA VAL A 19 -6.21 -0.25 -9.79
C VAL A 19 -6.03 -1.14 -8.56
N SER A 20 -7.11 -1.34 -7.80
CA SER A 20 -7.09 -2.12 -6.55
C SER A 20 -6.97 -3.64 -6.74
N ASN A 21 -7.18 -4.17 -7.95
CA ASN A 21 -7.04 -5.59 -8.22
C ASN A 21 -5.63 -5.98 -8.70
N ASP A 22 -4.71 -5.01 -8.79
CA ASP A 22 -3.36 -5.23 -9.30
C ASP A 22 -2.45 -5.91 -8.27
N ASN A 23 -2.78 -5.78 -6.97
CA ASN A 23 -2.14 -6.48 -5.87
C ASN A 23 -3.17 -6.89 -4.79
N PRO A 24 -3.96 -7.94 -5.06
CA PRO A 24 -5.09 -8.31 -4.20
C PRO A 24 -4.65 -8.74 -2.79
N TYR A 25 -3.43 -9.28 -2.65
CA TYR A 25 -2.89 -9.70 -1.36
C TYR A 25 -2.67 -8.50 -0.42
N SER A 26 -1.93 -7.48 -0.88
CA SER A 26 -1.68 -6.29 -0.06
C SER A 26 -2.97 -5.52 0.24
N GLU A 27 -3.87 -5.39 -0.74
CA GLU A 27 -5.16 -4.70 -0.57
C GLU A 27 -6.07 -5.37 0.47
N ALA A 28 -6.08 -6.71 0.53
CA ALA A 28 -6.84 -7.45 1.55
C ALA A 28 -6.35 -7.12 2.98
N ILE A 29 -5.04 -7.01 3.17
CA ILE A 29 -4.44 -6.63 4.46
C ILE A 29 -4.85 -5.20 4.83
N PHE A 30 -4.71 -4.25 3.89
CA PHE A 30 -5.11 -2.86 4.15
C PHE A 30 -6.60 -2.72 4.44
N LYS A 31 -7.45 -3.45 3.72
CA LYS A 31 -8.90 -3.46 3.97
C LYS A 31 -9.22 -3.97 5.37
N THR A 32 -8.56 -5.04 5.80
CA THR A 32 -8.71 -5.59 7.16
C THR A 32 -8.33 -4.56 8.23
N LEU A 33 -7.21 -3.84 8.04
CA LEU A 33 -6.76 -2.81 8.99
C LEU A 33 -7.75 -1.65 9.13
N LYS A 34 -8.44 -1.27 8.05
CA LYS A 34 -9.45 -0.20 8.07
C LYS A 34 -10.67 -0.51 8.95
N TYR A 35 -10.92 -1.77 9.24
CA TYR A 35 -12.00 -2.19 10.14
C TYR A 35 -11.59 -2.20 11.63
N GLN A 36 -10.32 -1.91 11.95
CA GLN A 36 -9.90 -1.81 13.35
C GLN A 36 -10.58 -0.62 14.04
N PRO A 37 -11.09 -0.76 15.28
CA PRO A 37 -11.77 0.33 15.99
C PRO A 37 -10.91 1.58 16.20
N THR A 38 -9.59 1.41 16.27
CA THR A 38 -8.62 2.50 16.44
C THR A 38 -8.11 3.07 15.12
N PHE A 39 -8.58 2.54 13.98
CA PHE A 39 -8.18 3.07 12.69
C PHE A 39 -8.70 4.50 12.55
N PRO A 40 -7.85 5.46 12.14
CA PRO A 40 -8.27 6.86 12.03
C PRO A 40 -9.35 6.99 10.96
N ILE A 41 -10.58 7.23 11.40
CA ILE A 41 -11.68 7.62 10.54
C ILE A 41 -11.44 9.10 10.23
N LYS A 42 -11.06 9.41 8.98
CA LYS A 42 -10.71 10.75 8.45
C LYS A 42 -10.97 11.92 9.42
N ALA A 43 -9.91 12.62 9.83
CA ALA A 43 -10.05 14.02 10.23
C ALA A 43 -10.55 14.79 9.00
N VAL A 44 -11.75 15.36 9.11
CA VAL A 44 -12.35 16.20 8.07
C VAL A 44 -11.48 17.46 7.94
N GLY A 45 -10.99 17.69 6.73
CA GLY A 45 -10.38 18.93 6.26
C GLY A 45 -10.87 19.20 4.85
#